data_AF-A0A1M5YTR1-F1
#
_entry.id   AF-A0A1M5YTR1-F1
#
_cell.length_a   1.000
_cell.length_b   1.000
_cell.length_c   1.000
_cell.angle_alpha   90.00
_cell.angle_beta   90.00
_cell.angle_gamma   90.00
#
_symmetry.space_group_name_H-M   'P 1'
#
loop_
_entity.id
_entity.type
_entity.pdbx_description
1 polymer ?
#
loop_
_entity_poly.entity_id
_entity_poly.type
_entity_poly.pdbx_seq_one_letter_code
_entity_poly.pdbx_strand_id
1 'polypeptide(L)' 'MHIHRVKSKRGDKVYTQILLRESYRERGEHGSKVKKRTLLNLTKYPESVISAIELAL' A
#
# COMPACT_ATOMS: atom_id res chain seq x y z
N MET A 1 -4.62 4.37 7.24
CA MET A 1 -3.69 3.36 6.66
C MET A 1 -4.52 2.46 5.75
N HIS A 2 -3.97 1.88 4.68
CA HIS A 2 -4.76 1.05 3.74
C HIS A 2 -3.87 0.04 3.00
N ILE A 3 -4.49 -1.06 2.54
CA ILE A 3 -3.88 -2.00 1.58
C ILE A 3 -4.02 -1.43 0.17
N HIS A 4 -2.90 -1.32 -0.54
CA HIS A 4 -2.83 -0.80 -1.90
C HIS A 4 -2.36 -1.91 -2.85
N ARG A 5 -3.23 -2.30 -3.78
CA ARG A 5 -2.97 -3.33 -4.79
C ARG A 5 -2.61 -2.67 -6.12
N VAL A 6 -1.37 -2.83 -6.56
CA VAL A 6 -0.88 -2.30 -7.84
C VAL A 6 -0.77 -3.43 -8.83
N LYS A 7 -1.39 -3.26 -9.99
CA LYS A 7 -1.20 -4.15 -11.13
C LYS A 7 -0.31 -3.44 -12.15
N SER A 8 0.74 -4.11 -12.61
CA SER A 8 1.56 -3.63 -13.72
C SER A 8 1.64 -4.72 -14.79
N LYS A 9 1.61 -4.29 -16.05
CA LYS A 9 1.71 -5.19 -17.21
C LYS A 9 3.06 -4.95 -17.90
N ARG A 10 3.78 -6.03 -18.19
CA ARG A 10 5.04 -6.00 -18.97
C ARG A 10 5.00 -7.11 -20.01
N GLY A 11 4.82 -6.73 -21.28
CA GLY A 11 4.49 -7.68 -22.35
C GLY A 11 3.19 -8.42 -22.01
N ASP A 12 3.24 -9.75 -22.01
CA ASP A 12 2.10 -10.61 -21.69
C ASP A 12 1.97 -10.95 -20.20
N LYS A 13 2.93 -10.52 -19.36
CA LYS A 13 2.92 -10.82 -17.93
C LYS A 13 2.24 -9.70 -17.12
N VAL A 14 1.38 -10.11 -16.18
CA VAL A 14 0.75 -9.22 -15.20
C VAL A 14 1.37 -9.46 -13.83
N TYR A 15 1.91 -8.41 -13.21
CA TYR A 15 2.48 -8.43 -11.88
C TYR A 15 1.54 -7.71 -10.93
N THR A 16 1.25 -8.36 -9.80
CA THR A 16 0.47 -7.75 -8.72
C THR A 16 1.40 -7.50 -7.55
N GLN A 17 1.40 -6.26 -7.04
CA GLN A 17 2.07 -5.90 -5.79
C GLN A 17 1.02 -5.48 -4.76
N ILE A 18 1.20 -5.95 -3.53
CA ILE A 18 0.31 -5.63 -2.40
C ILE A 18 1.15 -4.86 -1.38
N LEU A 19 0.75 -3.63 -1.07
CA LEU A 19 1.52 -2.72 -0.22
C LEU A 19 0.65 -2.20 0.93
N LEU A 20 1.16 -2.21 2.16
CA LEU A 20 0.58 -1.46 3.27
C LEU A 20 1.05 -0.01 3.18
N ARG A 21 0.11 0.93 3.06
CA ARG A 21 0.41 2.36 2.89
C ARG A 21 -0.27 3.21 3.94
N GLU A 22 0.41 4.29 4.28
CA GLU A 22 -0.10 5.31 5.19
C GLU A 22 -0.22 6.65 4.46
N SER A 23 -1.37 7.29 4.62
CA SER A 23 -1.58 8.69 4.24
C SER A 23 -1.22 9.56 5.44
N TYR A 24 -0.34 10.54 5.26
CA TYR A 24 0.14 11.41 6.34
C TYR A 24 0.26 12.86 5.86
N ARG A 25 0.39 13.79 6.79
CA ARG A 25 0.77 15.19 6.52
C ARG A 25 2.10 15.45 7.20
N GLU A 26 3.00 16.12 6.49
CA GLU A 26 4.32 16.43 7.02
C GLU A 26 4.22 17.63 7.96
N ARG A 27 4.79 17.49 9.17
CA ARG A 27 4.71 18.54 10.18
C ARG A 27 5.64 19.68 9.78
N GLY A 28 5.10 20.88 9.65
CA GLY A 28 5.87 22.09 9.31
C GLY A 28 5.98 22.39 7.82
N GLU A 29 5.39 21.57 6.94
CA GLU A 29 5.26 21.92 5.53
C GLU A 29 4.17 22.98 5.35
N HIS A 30 4.48 24.06 4.62
CA HIS A 30 3.50 25.10 4.30
C HIS A 30 2.47 24.56 3.29
N GLY A 31 1.40 23.99 3.81
CA GLY A 31 0.28 23.48 3.02
C GLY A 31 -0.41 22.28 3.66
N SER A 32 -1.60 21.95 3.18
CA SER A 32 -2.44 20.85 3.68
C SER A 32 -2.38 19.60 2.79
N LYS A 33 -1.25 19.40 2.10
CA LYS A 33 -1.09 18.30 1.15
C LYS A 33 -0.96 16.97 1.90
N VAL A 34 -1.83 16.03 1.56
CA VAL A 34 -1.73 14.65 2.04
C VAL A 34 -0.70 13.91 1.19
N LYS A 35 0.31 13.34 1.85
CA LYS A 35 1.34 12.48 1.25
C LYS A 35 1.01 11.01 1.54
N LYS A 36 1.61 10.10 0.77
CA LYS A 36 1.45 8.65 0.95
C LYS A 36 2.80 7.96 1.02
N ARG A 37 3.10 7.25 2.11
CA ARG A 37 4.31 6.41 2.24
C ARG A 37 3.95 4.93 2.27
N THR A 38 4.88 4.09 1.82
CA THR A 38 4.78 2.64 1.94
C THR A 38 5.41 2.22 3.25
N LEU A 39 4.67 1.47 4.07
CA LEU A 39 5.16 0.93 5.33
C LEU A 39 5.71 -0.48 5.15
N LEU A 40 5.04 -1.31 4.34
CA LEU A 40 5.42 -2.71 4.15
C LEU A 40 4.98 -3.23 2.77
N ASN A 41 5.78 -4.13 2.19
CA ASN A 41 5.42 -4.89 1.00
C ASN A 41 4.91 -6.28 1.39
N LEU A 42 3.64 -6.52 1.12
CA LEU A 42 2.90 -7.74 1.48
C LEU A 42 2.80 -8.75 0.32
N THR A 43 3.41 -8.47 -0.83
CA THR A 43 3.24 -9.28 -2.07
C THR A 43 3.57 -10.76 -1.89
N LYS A 44 4.45 -11.12 -0.95
CA LYS A 44 4.85 -12.51 -0.66
C LYS A 44 4.22 -13.09 0.61
N TYR A 45 3.35 -12.34 1.28
CA TYR A 45 2.71 -12.79 2.51
C TYR A 45 1.52 -13.70 2.17
N PRO A 46 1.15 -14.64 3.06
CA PRO A 46 -0.05 -15.44 2.88
C PRO A 46 -1.30 -14.56 2.80
N GLU A 47 -2.26 -14.92 1.94
CA GLU A 47 -3.51 -14.16 1.79
C GLU A 47 -4.28 -14.04 3.12
N SER A 48 -4.24 -15.06 3.98
CA SER A 48 -4.86 -15.00 5.31
C SER A 48 -4.33 -13.85 6.17
N VAL A 49 -3.02 -13.56 6.09
CA VAL A 49 -2.39 -12.45 6.81
C VAL A 49 -2.81 -11.11 6.20
N ILE A 50 -2.87 -11.04 4.86
CA ILE A 50 -3.30 -9.83 4.15
C ILE A 50 -4.76 -9.52 4.49
N SER A 51 -5.65 -10.52 4.47
CA SER A 51 -7.06 -10.38 4.85
C SER A 51 -7.23 -9.99 6.31
N ALA A 52 -6.43 -10.56 7.23
CA ALA A 52 -6.47 -10.18 8.64
C ALA A 52 -6.08 -8.70 8.86
N ILE A 53 -5.03 -8.24 8.16
CA ILE A 53 -4.64 -6.82 8.19
C ILE A 53 -5.74 -5.94 7.57
N GLU A 54 -6.31 -6.35 6.43
CA GLU A 54 -7.36 -5.59 5.76
C GLU A 54 -8.64 -5.47 6.61
N LEU A 55 -8.97 -6.49 7.39
CA LEU A 55 -10.08 -6.47 8.35
C LEU A 55 -9.82 -5.55 9.55
N ALA A 56 -8.57 -5.42 9.97
CA ALA A 56 -8.18 -4.63 11.14
C ALA A 56 -8.00 -3.12 10.83
N LEU A 57 -8.02 -2.72 9.56
CA LEU A 57 -7.78 -1.36 9.07
C LEU A 57 -9.08 -0.58 8.83
#